data_AF-A0A2K3IZA7-F1
#
_entry.id   AF-A0A2K3IZA7-F1
#
_cell.length_a   1.000
_cell.length_b   1.000
_cell.length_c   1.000
_cell.angle_alpha   90.00
_cell.angle_beta   90.00
_cell.angle_gamma   90.00
#
_symmetry.space_group_name_H-M   'P 1'
#
loop_
_entity.id
_entity.type
_entity.pdbx_description
1 polymer ?
#
loop_
_entity_poly.entity_id
_entity_poly.type
_entity_poly.pdbx_seq_one_letter_code
_entity_poly.pdbx_strand_id
1 'polypeptide(L)'
;MLEFLDTSIKFISGLNTIPWILIGFVLTIIFSKLFGEEYINKAMRKNALILLFVFVPLLLFRILLNVDFRINEIIFTITCFVIISLMYVLAYFFAMYKSKKMNISGKDKWKYIKTVLTNQGRSSAFVGGMMLIIAEWQVQVLIYMIVGAVFLFAIIPLVLSILHKKEIENIKEEKIQALPWHLKIFPLYL
;
A
#
# COMPACT_ATOMS: atom_id res chain seq x y z
N MET A 1 27.63 11.83 -15.54
CA MET A 1 27.34 12.64 -14.32
C MET A 1 26.30 13.73 -14.61
N LEU A 2 26.46 14.50 -15.69
CA LEU A 2 25.43 15.44 -16.19
C LEU A 2 24.11 14.75 -16.59
N GLU A 3 24.15 13.61 -17.27
CA GLU A 3 22.95 12.80 -17.57
C GLU A 3 22.21 12.32 -16.31
N PHE A 4 22.93 11.92 -15.26
CA PHE A 4 22.32 11.49 -14.00
C PHE A 4 21.62 12.66 -13.30
N LEU A 5 22.21 13.86 -13.38
CA LEU A 5 21.62 15.10 -12.87
C LEU A 5 20.39 15.52 -13.67
N ASP A 6 20.45 15.44 -15.00
CA ASP A 6 19.34 15.82 -15.88
C ASP A 6 18.15 14.84 -15.77
N THR A 7 18.45 13.55 -15.58
CA THR A 7 17.47 12.50 -15.29
C THR A 7 16.87 12.66 -13.88
N SER A 8 17.69 13.06 -12.90
CA SER A 8 17.23 13.37 -11.53
C SER A 8 16.40 14.66 -11.47
N ILE A 9 16.69 15.66 -12.31
CA ILE A 9 15.90 16.90 -12.43
C ILE A 9 14.56 16.61 -13.09
N LYS A 10 14.51 15.74 -14.12
CA LYS A 10 13.24 15.24 -14.67
C LYS A 10 12.40 14.49 -13.61
N PHE A 11 13.04 13.70 -12.74
CA PHE A 11 12.38 13.08 -11.59
C PHE A 11 11.82 14.11 -10.59
N ILE A 12 12.56 15.18 -10.30
CA ILE A 12 12.08 16.31 -9.47
C ILE A 12 10.95 17.09 -10.17
N SER A 13 10.95 17.18 -11.50
CA SER A 13 9.83 17.78 -12.24
C SER A 13 8.57 16.89 -12.24
N GLY A 14 8.73 15.56 -12.19
CA GLY A 14 7.65 14.59 -11.92
C GLY A 14 7.12 14.66 -10.48
N LEU A 15 7.92 15.18 -9.55
CA LEU A 15 7.54 15.55 -8.18
C LEU A 15 6.78 16.88 -8.13
N ASN A 16 6.14 17.32 -9.23
CA ASN A 16 5.07 18.32 -9.19
C ASN A 16 3.95 17.96 -8.19
N THR A 17 3.89 16.70 -7.73
CA THR A 17 3.07 16.25 -6.61
C THR A 17 3.57 16.71 -5.22
N ILE A 18 4.87 16.98 -5.01
CA ILE A 18 5.39 17.50 -3.72
C ILE A 18 4.71 18.83 -3.35
N PRO A 19 4.64 19.85 -4.23
CA PRO A 19 3.88 21.07 -3.94
C PRO A 19 2.43 20.78 -3.53
N TRP A 20 1.76 19.84 -4.21
CA TRP A 20 0.38 19.45 -3.87
C TRP A 20 0.27 18.70 -2.54
N ILE A 21 1.24 17.85 -2.20
CA ILE A 21 1.33 17.19 -0.88
C ILE A 21 1.54 18.25 0.20
N LEU A 22 2.39 19.24 -0.05
CA LEU A 22 2.65 20.35 0.86
C LEU A 22 1.38 21.19 1.07
N ILE A 23 0.67 21.54 -0.01
CA ILE A 23 -0.61 22.26 0.04
C ILE A 23 -1.63 21.44 0.83
N GLY A 24 -1.75 20.13 0.54
CA GLY A 24 -2.64 19.23 1.27
C GLY A 24 -2.31 19.17 2.75
N PHE A 25 -1.03 19.13 3.11
CA PHE A 25 -0.56 19.14 4.49
C PHE A 25 -0.91 20.45 5.21
N VAL A 26 -0.65 21.60 4.58
CA VAL A 26 -1.00 22.92 5.12
C VAL A 26 -2.51 23.07 5.31
N LEU A 27 -3.31 22.67 4.31
CA LEU A 27 -4.77 22.68 4.41
C LEU A 27 -5.26 21.77 5.55
N THR A 28 -4.65 20.60 5.72
CA THR A 28 -5.00 19.68 6.80
C THR A 28 -4.73 20.29 8.18
N ILE A 29 -3.62 21.02 8.35
CA ILE A 29 -3.31 21.75 9.59
C ILE A 29 -4.31 22.89 9.84
N ILE A 30 -4.64 23.66 8.80
CA ILE A 30 -5.60 24.76 8.92
C ILE A 30 -6.98 24.20 9.30
N PHE A 31 -7.42 23.15 8.61
CA PHE A 31 -8.71 22.54 8.89
C PHE A 31 -8.76 21.81 10.23
N SER A 32 -7.66 21.19 10.69
CA SER A 32 -7.64 20.56 12.02
C SER A 32 -7.78 21.59 13.13
N LYS A 33 -7.18 22.79 12.96
CA LYS A 33 -7.34 23.91 13.88
C LYS A 33 -8.74 24.53 13.86
N LEU A 34 -9.39 24.59 12.70
CA LEU A 34 -10.72 25.23 12.56
C LEU A 34 -11.88 24.30 12.94
N PHE A 35 -11.82 23.02 12.58
CA PHE A 35 -12.94 22.07 12.72
C PHE A 35 -12.69 20.97 13.76
N GLY A 36 -11.51 20.94 14.37
CA GLY A 36 -11.08 19.92 15.31
C GLY A 36 -10.44 18.69 14.62
N GLU A 37 -9.41 18.13 15.26
CA GLU A 37 -8.66 16.97 14.73
C GLU A 37 -9.56 15.76 14.49
N GLU A 38 -10.56 15.54 15.34
CA GLU A 38 -11.42 14.37 15.26
C GLU A 38 -12.32 14.38 14.00
N TYR A 39 -12.84 15.55 13.63
CA TYR A 39 -13.63 15.74 12.41
C TYR A 39 -12.78 15.50 11.16
N ILE A 40 -11.57 16.08 11.12
CA ILE A 40 -10.66 15.94 9.98
C ILE A 40 -10.15 14.51 9.86
N ASN A 41 -9.79 13.84 10.95
CA ASN A 41 -9.41 12.43 10.93
C ASN A 41 -10.54 11.55 10.37
N LYS A 42 -11.78 11.80 10.76
CA LYS A 42 -12.95 11.06 10.24
C LYS A 42 -13.17 11.33 8.75
N ALA A 43 -13.07 12.59 8.32
CA ALA A 43 -13.19 12.99 6.92
C ALA A 43 -12.07 12.41 6.05
N MET A 44 -10.81 12.48 6.50
CA MET A 44 -9.67 11.89 5.82
C MET A 44 -9.82 10.37 5.68
N ARG A 45 -10.27 9.69 6.73
CA ARG A 45 -10.53 8.24 6.68
C ARG A 45 -11.60 7.90 5.64
N LYS A 46 -12.68 8.67 5.57
CA LYS A 46 -13.74 8.49 4.55
C LYS A 46 -13.22 8.76 3.14
N ASN A 47 -12.47 9.84 2.93
CA ASN A 47 -11.92 10.18 1.63
C ASN A 47 -10.87 9.17 1.17
N ALA A 48 -10.03 8.67 2.08
CA ALA A 48 -9.09 7.60 1.80
C ALA A 48 -9.80 6.33 1.33
N LEU A 49 -10.93 5.97 1.96
CA LEU A 49 -11.75 4.84 1.52
C LEU A 49 -12.33 5.06 0.11
N ILE A 50 -12.86 6.26 -0.19
CA ILE A 50 -13.37 6.58 -1.52
C ILE A 50 -12.26 6.50 -2.57
N LEU A 51 -11.10 7.07 -2.27
CA LEU A 51 -9.93 7.02 -3.15
C LEU A 51 -9.52 5.57 -3.41
N LEU A 52 -9.47 4.77 -2.35
CA LEU A 52 -9.08 3.37 -2.40
C LEU A 52 -10.05 2.49 -3.20
N PHE A 53 -11.36 2.71 -3.06
CA PHE A 53 -12.38 1.80 -3.63
C PHE A 53 -12.97 2.28 -4.95
N VAL A 54 -12.83 3.56 -5.28
CA VAL A 54 -13.36 4.11 -6.55
C VAL A 54 -12.20 4.47 -7.47
N PHE A 55 -11.27 5.30 -6.99
CA PHE A 55 -10.22 5.83 -7.86
C PHE A 55 -9.14 4.79 -8.19
N VAL A 56 -8.67 4.00 -7.22
CA VAL A 56 -7.62 2.99 -7.47
C VAL A 56 -8.08 1.92 -8.48
N PRO A 57 -9.27 1.31 -8.36
CA PRO A 57 -9.75 0.35 -9.36
C PRO A 57 -9.93 0.97 -10.75
N LEU A 58 -10.46 2.20 -10.84
CA LEU A 58 -10.59 2.92 -12.11
C LEU A 58 -9.23 3.21 -12.74
N LEU A 59 -8.24 3.62 -11.95
CA LEU A 59 -6.88 3.83 -12.41
C LEU A 59 -6.25 2.53 -12.90
N LEU A 60 -6.37 1.44 -12.16
CA LEU A 60 -5.88 0.12 -12.56
C LEU A 60 -6.55 -0.36 -13.85
N PHE A 61 -7.85 -0.16 -14.00
CA PHE A 61 -8.60 -0.55 -15.20
C PHE A 61 -8.16 0.26 -16.42
N ARG A 62 -8.02 1.59 -16.28
CA ARG A 62 -7.50 2.46 -17.35
C ARG A 62 -6.08 2.05 -17.76
N ILE A 63 -5.26 1.73 -16.78
CA ILE A 63 -3.90 1.27 -16.99
C ILE A 63 -3.89 -0.05 -17.76
N LEU A 64 -4.71 -1.03 -17.37
CA LEU A 64 -4.80 -2.33 -18.01
C LEU A 64 -5.30 -2.25 -19.46
N LEU A 65 -6.25 -1.35 -19.75
CA LEU A 65 -6.77 -1.16 -21.10
C LEU A 65 -5.72 -0.62 -22.10
N ASN A 66 -4.67 0.03 -21.60
CA ASN A 66 -3.61 0.60 -22.43
C ASN A 66 -2.39 -0.33 -22.59
N VAL A 67 -2.43 -1.55 -22.04
CA VAL A 67 -1.32 -2.50 -22.13
C VAL A 67 -1.66 -3.62 -23.12
N ASP A 68 -0.92 -3.67 -24.22
CA ASP A 68 -0.87 -4.85 -25.09
C ASP A 68 -0.04 -5.95 -24.41
N PHE A 69 -0.72 -6.89 -23.76
CA PHE A 69 -0.07 -8.05 -23.13
C PHE A 69 0.42 -9.04 -24.20
N ARG A 70 1.71 -8.96 -24.56
CA ARG A 70 2.39 -10.00 -25.34
C ARG A 70 3.07 -10.98 -24.38
N ILE A 71 3.73 -12.00 -24.93
CA ILE A 71 4.31 -13.11 -24.16
C ILE A 71 5.34 -12.61 -23.14
N ASN A 72 6.15 -11.61 -23.48
CA ASN A 72 7.18 -11.07 -22.60
C ASN A 72 6.59 -10.34 -21.40
N GLU A 73 5.50 -9.60 -21.59
CA GLU A 73 4.77 -8.86 -20.57
C GLU A 73 4.08 -9.83 -19.60
N ILE A 74 3.55 -10.94 -20.11
CA ILE A 74 2.97 -12.01 -19.27
C ILE A 74 4.06 -12.65 -18.41
N ILE A 75 5.20 -13.03 -19.01
CA ILE A 75 6.34 -13.59 -18.27
C ILE A 75 6.78 -12.60 -17.19
N PHE A 76 6.95 -11.33 -17.54
CA PHE A 76 7.35 -10.28 -16.60
C PHE A 76 6.33 -10.09 -15.47
N THR A 77 5.03 -10.16 -15.77
CA THR A 77 3.94 -10.09 -14.78
C THR A 77 4.04 -11.23 -13.78
N ILE A 78 4.22 -12.47 -14.26
CA ILE A 78 4.38 -13.66 -13.41
C ILE A 78 5.64 -13.53 -12.55
N THR A 79 6.76 -13.10 -13.15
CA THR A 79 8.01 -12.86 -12.42
C THR A 79 7.82 -11.83 -11.31
N CYS A 80 7.16 -10.70 -11.59
CA CYS A 80 6.85 -9.68 -10.59
C CYS A 80 5.99 -10.25 -9.45
N PHE A 81 4.96 -11.03 -9.78
CA PHE A 81 4.09 -11.65 -8.78
C PHE A 81 4.87 -12.59 -7.86
N VAL A 82 5.74 -13.43 -8.42
CA VAL A 82 6.59 -14.35 -7.66
C VAL A 82 7.57 -13.59 -6.75
N ILE A 83 8.27 -12.59 -7.30
CA ILE A 83 9.25 -11.79 -6.54
C ILE A 83 8.56 -11.05 -5.39
N ILE A 84 7.45 -10.38 -5.65
CA ILE A 84 6.72 -9.62 -4.63
C ILE A 84 6.17 -10.58 -3.55
N SER A 85 5.65 -11.74 -3.93
CA SER A 85 5.22 -12.78 -2.98
C SER A 85 6.37 -13.19 -2.05
N LEU A 86 7.54 -13.51 -2.63
CA LEU A 86 8.73 -13.90 -1.87
C LEU A 86 9.19 -12.78 -0.94
N MET A 87 9.17 -11.53 -1.39
CA MET A 87 9.50 -10.37 -0.56
C MET A 87 8.60 -10.28 0.69
N TYR A 88 7.29 -10.50 0.54
CA TYR A 88 6.38 -10.50 1.69
C TYR A 88 6.56 -11.70 2.61
N VAL A 89 6.84 -12.88 2.07
CA VAL A 89 7.18 -14.07 2.86
C VAL A 89 8.43 -13.83 3.69
N LEU A 90 9.48 -13.27 3.08
CA LEU A 90 10.72 -12.91 3.77
C LEU A 90 10.46 -11.84 4.84
N ALA A 91 9.66 -10.81 4.54
CA ALA A 91 9.28 -9.78 5.51
C ALA A 91 8.54 -10.37 6.72
N TYR A 92 7.65 -11.34 6.50
CA TYR A 92 6.96 -12.05 7.57
C TYR A 92 7.93 -12.83 8.46
N PHE A 93 8.80 -13.65 7.87
CA PHE A 93 9.78 -14.44 8.63
C PHE A 93 10.77 -13.54 9.38
N PHE A 94 11.23 -12.48 8.74
CA PHE A 94 12.06 -11.47 9.37
C PHE A 94 11.36 -10.82 10.57
N ALA A 95 10.10 -10.43 10.43
CA ALA A 95 9.33 -9.84 11.52
C ALA A 95 9.16 -10.83 12.68
N MET A 96 8.87 -12.10 12.38
CA MET A 96 8.76 -13.17 13.36
C MET A 96 10.08 -13.39 14.12
N TYR A 97 11.19 -13.52 13.40
CA TYR A 97 12.52 -13.67 13.99
C TYR A 97 12.88 -12.48 14.87
N LYS A 98 12.71 -11.25 14.37
CA LYS A 98 13.08 -10.04 15.09
C LYS A 98 12.20 -9.78 16.30
N SER A 99 10.90 -10.07 16.22
CA SER A 99 10.00 -9.97 17.37
C SER A 99 10.40 -10.91 18.51
N LYS A 100 10.83 -12.14 18.19
CA LYS A 100 11.37 -13.10 19.18
C LYS A 100 12.68 -12.58 19.79
N LYS A 101 13.60 -12.06 18.97
CA LYS A 101 14.88 -11.51 19.43
C LYS A 101 14.70 -10.30 20.36
N MET A 102 13.65 -9.51 20.14
CA MET A 102 13.31 -8.32 20.95
C MET A 102 12.37 -8.63 22.12
N ASN A 103 12.08 -9.91 22.39
CA ASN A 103 11.13 -10.35 23.43
C ASN A 103 9.74 -9.68 23.36
N ILE A 104 9.29 -9.31 22.15
CA ILE A 104 7.95 -8.74 21.94
C ILE A 104 6.95 -9.90 21.93
N SER A 105 5.96 -9.86 22.82
CA SER A 105 4.96 -10.92 23.00
C SER A 105 3.53 -10.40 22.82
N GLY A 106 2.56 -11.32 22.75
CA GLY A 106 1.13 -11.00 22.69
C GLY A 106 0.71 -10.06 21.56
N LYS A 107 -0.10 -9.06 21.90
CA LYS A 107 -0.67 -8.06 20.98
C LYS A 107 0.39 -7.20 20.28
N ASP A 108 1.45 -6.84 21.00
CA ASP A 108 2.52 -6.00 20.45
C ASP A 108 3.34 -6.72 19.39
N LYS A 109 3.48 -8.04 19.51
CA LYS A 109 4.14 -8.87 18.49
C LYS A 109 3.37 -8.80 17.17
N TRP A 110 2.05 -8.96 17.24
CA TRP A 110 1.21 -8.90 16.05
C TRP A 110 1.18 -7.50 15.45
N LYS A 111 1.08 -6.46 16.27
CA LYS A 111 1.21 -5.07 15.82
C LYS A 111 2.53 -4.81 15.10
N TYR A 112 3.64 -5.32 15.64
CA TYR A 112 4.96 -5.24 15.01
C TYR A 112 4.99 -5.93 13.65
N ILE A 113 4.51 -7.17 13.55
CA ILE A 113 4.46 -7.93 12.29
C ILE A 113 3.61 -7.20 11.23
N LYS A 114 2.40 -6.74 11.60
CA LYS A 114 1.53 -5.97 10.70
C LYS A 114 2.22 -4.70 10.20
N THR A 115 3.00 -4.05 11.06
CA THR A 115 3.77 -2.84 10.70
C THR A 115 4.87 -3.15 9.70
N VAL A 116 5.65 -4.22 9.92
CA VAL A 116 6.71 -4.63 8.98
C VAL A 116 6.13 -5.00 7.61
N LEU A 117 5.05 -5.77 7.57
CA LEU A 117 4.38 -6.13 6.32
C LEU A 117 3.84 -4.89 5.58
N THR A 118 3.23 -3.95 6.31
CA THR A 118 2.72 -2.71 5.71
C THR A 118 3.86 -1.85 5.16
N ASN A 119 4.99 -1.77 5.87
CA ASN A 119 6.17 -1.03 5.41
C ASN A 119 6.79 -1.68 4.17
N GLN A 120 6.77 -3.01 4.07
CA GLN A 120 7.24 -3.71 2.87
C GLN A 120 6.47 -3.26 1.63
N GLY A 121 5.15 -3.10 1.75
CA GLY A 121 4.33 -2.57 0.66
C GLY A 121 4.69 -1.14 0.25
N ARG A 122 5.01 -0.26 1.21
CA ARG A 122 5.49 1.10 0.92
C ARG A 122 6.83 1.08 0.17
N SER A 123 7.74 0.20 0.59
CA SER A 123 9.03 0.02 -0.09
C SER A 123 8.87 -0.49 -1.52
N SER A 124 7.97 -1.44 -1.77
CA SER A 124 7.68 -1.91 -3.13
C SER A 124 7.09 -0.80 -4.00
N ALA A 125 6.18 0.02 -3.46
CA ALA A 125 5.64 1.17 -4.20
C ALA A 125 6.75 2.20 -4.55
N PHE A 126 7.72 2.41 -3.64
CA PHE A 126 8.87 3.27 -3.91
C PHE A 126 9.74 2.74 -5.06
N VAL A 127 9.99 1.42 -5.12
CA VAL A 127 10.72 0.79 -6.24
C VAL A 127 10.00 1.03 -7.57
N GLY A 128 8.68 0.88 -7.61
CA GLY A 128 7.89 1.19 -8.80
C GLY A 128 8.03 2.66 -9.24
N GLY A 129 8.04 3.58 -8.27
CA GLY A 129 8.31 5.01 -8.52
C GLY A 129 9.71 5.27 -9.08
N MET A 130 10.72 4.54 -8.64
CA MET A 130 12.08 4.63 -9.20
C MET A 130 12.15 4.08 -10.62
N MET A 131 11.43 3.00 -10.92
CA MET A 131 11.41 2.44 -12.27
C MET A 131 10.80 3.42 -13.29
N LEU A 132 9.84 4.27 -12.88
CA LEU A 132 9.22 5.29 -13.76
C LEU A 132 10.22 6.28 -14.35
N ILE A 133 11.42 6.39 -13.76
CA ILE A 133 12.49 7.27 -14.24
C ILE A 133 13.05 6.81 -15.59
N ILE A 134 13.00 5.50 -15.85
CA ILE A 134 13.57 4.89 -17.05
C ILE A 134 12.47 4.85 -18.12
N ALA A 135 12.56 5.74 -19.11
CA ALA A 135 11.52 5.91 -20.12
C ALA A 135 11.30 4.65 -20.97
N GLU A 136 12.35 3.85 -21.18
CA GLU A 136 12.29 2.61 -21.93
C GLU A 136 11.49 1.51 -21.20
N TRP A 137 11.27 1.67 -19.89
CA TRP A 137 10.62 0.65 -19.05
C TRP A 137 9.15 0.91 -18.80
N GLN A 138 8.53 1.89 -19.47
CA GLN A 138 7.16 2.32 -19.16
C GLN A 138 6.15 1.16 -19.05
N VAL A 139 6.21 0.18 -19.96
CA VAL A 139 5.31 -0.99 -19.94
C VAL A 139 5.59 -1.89 -18.73
N GLN A 140 6.87 -2.18 -18.46
CA GLN A 140 7.30 -3.01 -17.33
C GLN A 140 6.98 -2.35 -15.99
N VAL A 141 7.21 -1.04 -15.89
CA VAL A 141 6.90 -0.25 -14.70
C VAL A 141 5.41 -0.27 -14.44
N LEU A 142 4.61 -0.11 -15.48
CA LEU A 142 3.16 -0.14 -15.40
C LEU A 142 2.67 -1.50 -14.88
N ILE A 143 3.17 -2.59 -15.46
CA ILE A 143 2.89 -3.97 -14.99
C ILE A 143 3.31 -4.13 -13.53
N TYR A 144 4.51 -3.71 -13.16
CA TYR A 144 5.00 -3.78 -11.78
C TYR A 144 4.09 -3.02 -10.81
N MET A 145 3.67 -1.81 -11.16
CA MET A 145 2.78 -1.00 -10.33
C MET A 145 1.39 -1.64 -10.18
N ILE A 146 0.83 -2.23 -11.25
CA ILE A 146 -0.44 -2.96 -11.18
C ILE A 146 -0.32 -4.14 -10.21
N VAL A 147 0.72 -4.98 -10.38
CA VAL A 147 0.94 -6.12 -9.51
C VAL A 147 1.15 -5.65 -8.06
N GLY A 148 1.98 -4.63 -7.84
CA GLY A 148 2.21 -4.04 -6.53
C GLY A 148 0.92 -3.51 -5.89
N ALA A 149 0.05 -2.86 -6.65
CA ALA A 149 -1.25 -2.38 -6.20
C ALA A 149 -2.19 -3.53 -5.83
N VAL A 150 -2.22 -4.63 -6.59
CA VAL A 150 -2.97 -5.84 -6.23
C VAL A 150 -2.49 -6.40 -4.89
N PHE A 151 -1.17 -6.44 -4.65
CA PHE A 151 -0.65 -6.84 -3.35
C PHE A 151 -1.09 -5.89 -2.23
N LEU A 152 -0.89 -4.59 -2.41
CA LEU A 152 -1.18 -3.58 -1.40
C LEU A 152 -2.66 -3.46 -1.04
N PHE A 153 -3.55 -3.62 -2.02
CA PHE A 153 -4.97 -3.31 -1.87
C PHE A 153 -5.89 -4.52 -1.83
N ALA A 154 -5.41 -5.71 -2.22
CA ALA A 154 -6.17 -6.95 -2.11
C ALA A 154 -5.48 -7.98 -1.21
N ILE A 155 -4.25 -8.37 -1.53
CA ILE A 155 -3.59 -9.52 -0.89
C ILE A 155 -3.17 -9.20 0.56
N ILE A 156 -2.50 -8.08 0.80
CA ILE A 156 -2.06 -7.73 2.15
C ILE A 156 -3.22 -7.43 3.09
N PRO A 157 -4.27 -6.69 2.68
CA PRO A 157 -5.52 -6.62 3.43
C PRO A 157 -6.08 -8.00 3.81
N LEU A 158 -6.06 -8.99 2.89
CA LEU A 158 -6.45 -10.38 3.17
C LEU A 158 -5.60 -11.02 4.26
N VAL A 159 -4.29 -10.96 4.09
CA VAL A 159 -3.36 -11.51 5.06
C VAL A 159 -3.56 -10.86 6.43
N LEU A 160 -3.74 -9.54 6.48
CA LEU A 160 -3.95 -8.79 7.72
C LEU A 160 -5.28 -9.14 8.40
N SER A 161 -6.38 -9.33 7.64
CA SER A 161 -7.67 -9.78 8.19
C SER A 161 -7.56 -11.20 8.76
N ILE A 162 -6.92 -12.13 8.04
CA ILE A 162 -6.69 -13.50 8.55
C ILE A 162 -5.85 -13.48 9.84
N LEU A 163 -4.80 -12.66 9.88
CA LEU A 163 -3.97 -12.49 11.07
C LEU A 163 -4.74 -11.85 12.24
N HIS A 164 -5.66 -10.93 11.96
CA HIS A 164 -6.50 -10.31 12.98
C HIS A 164 -7.56 -11.26 13.52
N LYS A 165 -8.18 -12.08 12.67
CA LYS A 165 -9.13 -13.11 13.11
C LYS A 165 -8.48 -14.15 14.02
N LYS A 166 -7.24 -14.58 13.71
CA LYS A 166 -6.43 -15.44 14.60
C LYS A 166 -6.07 -14.80 15.94
N GLU A 167 -5.98 -13.47 15.98
CA GLU A 167 -5.75 -12.69 17.21
C GLU A 167 -7.03 -12.67 18.07
N ILE A 168 -8.20 -12.47 17.45
CA ILE A 168 -9.51 -12.46 18.12
C ILE A 168 -9.88 -13.85 18.67
N GLU A 169 -9.65 -14.92 17.91
CA GLU A 169 -9.93 -16.30 18.39
C GLU A 169 -9.05 -16.70 19.60
N ASN A 170 -7.88 -16.08 19.76
CA ASN A 170 -7.03 -16.27 20.94
C ASN A 170 -7.43 -15.40 22.15
N ILE A 171 -8.30 -14.41 21.96
CA ILE A 171 -8.79 -13.51 23.01
C ILE A 171 -10.28 -13.81 23.20
N LYS A 172 -10.60 -14.85 23.97
CA LYS A 172 -11.94 -15.00 24.55
C LYS A 172 -12.18 -13.79 25.46
N GLU A 173 -12.90 -12.76 24.98
CA GLU A 173 -13.91 -11.96 25.72
C GLU A 173 -14.18 -10.53 25.21
N GLU A 174 -13.45 -9.95 24.27
CA GLU A 174 -13.77 -8.57 23.85
C GLU A 174 -14.78 -8.53 22.69
N LYS A 175 -16.04 -8.17 22.98
CA LYS A 175 -17.04 -7.74 21.98
C LYS A 175 -16.54 -6.48 21.28
N ILE A 176 -15.80 -6.64 20.19
CA ILE A 176 -15.39 -5.52 19.34
C ILE A 176 -16.56 -5.14 18.43
N GLN A 177 -16.91 -3.85 18.47
CA GLN A 177 -17.98 -3.22 17.71
C GLN A 177 -17.75 -3.42 16.20
N ALA A 178 -18.56 -4.30 15.59
CA ALA A 178 -18.51 -4.60 14.17
C ALA A 178 -18.76 -3.34 13.33
N LEU A 179 -17.99 -3.15 12.25
CA LEU A 179 -18.12 -2.00 11.35
C LEU A 179 -19.55 -1.85 10.78
N PRO A 180 -19.97 -0.61 10.47
CA PRO A 180 -21.25 -0.31 9.83
C PRO A 180 -21.48 -1.12 8.55
N TRP A 181 -22.72 -1.54 8.28
CA TRP A 181 -23.06 -2.51 7.22
C TRP A 181 -22.58 -2.15 5.81
N HIS A 182 -22.54 -0.86 5.45
CA HIS A 182 -22.05 -0.40 4.14
C HIS A 182 -20.54 -0.61 3.91
N LEU A 183 -19.78 -0.96 4.95
CA LEU A 183 -18.36 -1.34 4.86
C LEU A 183 -18.15 -2.86 4.85
N LYS A 184 -19.24 -3.66 4.87
CA LYS A 184 -19.22 -5.13 4.86
C LYS A 184 -19.29 -5.75 3.45
N ILE A 185 -19.22 -4.94 2.39
CA ILE A 185 -19.52 -5.37 1.00
C ILE A 185 -18.34 -6.10 0.33
N PHE A 186 -17.18 -6.21 0.98
CA PHE A 186 -16.07 -7.05 0.49
C PHE A 186 -15.62 -8.07 1.56
N PRO A 187 -15.18 -9.28 1.18
CA PRO A 187 -15.07 -10.45 2.08
C PRO A 187 -13.84 -10.41 3.00
N LEU A 188 -13.43 -9.23 3.47
CA LEU A 188 -12.01 -8.99 3.75
C LEU A 188 -11.69 -8.08 4.95
N TYR A 189 -12.68 -7.60 5.69
CA TYR A 189 -12.46 -6.77 6.88
C TYR A 189 -13.40 -7.13 8.05
N LEU A 190 -13.48 -8.43 8.35
CA LEU A 190 -13.89 -8.95 9.65
C LEU A 190 -12.66 -9.51 10.38
#